data_AF-A7HY70-F1
#
_entry.id   AF-A7HY70-F1
#
_cell.length_a   1.000
_cell.length_b   1.000
_cell.length_c   1.000
_cell.angle_alpha   90.00
_cell.angle_beta   90.00
_cell.angle_gamma   90.00
#
_symmetry.space_group_name_H-M   'P 1'
#
loop_
_entity.id
_entity.type
_entity.pdbx_description
1 polymer ?
#
loop_
_entity_poly.entity_id
_entity_poly.type
_entity_poly.pdbx_seq_one_letter_code
_entity_poly.pdbx_strand_id
1 'polypeptide(L)'
;MTQGKHSLCEEFRAFVRQTEFPCVGAKSALSRDQLVLMTAADIRCPADDRKIVDGIYAFLREHEARPRLFTSFAVVFQGPQDLGEMQFEQHLWERLSALHKLDAEDFAWSDEVSADPNSPDFGFSLGGHAFFIVGLHPGSSRTARRLPHPAIVFNLHEQFQNLRQNGQYNRIKETIIHRDAKLDGAPNPMIAEHGTVSEARQYSGRPVSGRWRCPFAR
;
A
#
# COMPACT_ATOMS: atom_id res chain seq x y z
N MET A 1 31.90 -0.11 19.25
CA MET A 1 30.55 -0.72 19.25
C MET A 1 29.79 -0.15 18.07
N THR A 2 29.97 -0.73 16.88
CA THR A 2 29.23 -0.35 15.67
C THR A 2 27.90 -1.09 15.69
N GLN A 3 26.84 -0.46 16.21
CA GLN A 3 25.47 -0.90 15.94
C GLN A 3 25.28 -0.86 14.42
N GLY A 4 25.15 -2.03 13.80
CA GLY A 4 24.90 -2.15 12.37
C GLY A 4 23.57 -1.47 12.06
N LYS A 5 23.60 -0.37 11.32
CA LYS A 5 22.40 0.19 10.70
C LYS A 5 21.88 -0.87 9.72
N HIS A 6 20.76 -1.50 10.05
CA HIS A 6 20.02 -2.28 9.09
C HIS A 6 19.65 -1.38 7.91
N SER A 7 19.67 -1.92 6.69
CA SER A 7 19.13 -1.18 5.55
C SER A 7 17.61 -1.00 5.71
N LEU A 8 17.03 0.06 5.15
CA LEU A 8 15.57 0.29 5.19
C LEU A 8 14.77 -0.94 4.74
N CYS A 9 15.27 -1.65 3.72
CA CYS A 9 14.65 -2.87 3.22
C CYS A 9 14.70 -4.01 4.25
N GLU A 10 15.78 -4.14 5.02
CA GLU A 10 15.87 -5.12 6.10
C GLU A 10 14.91 -4.78 7.24
N GLU A 11 14.79 -3.50 7.61
CA GLU A 11 13.84 -3.05 8.62
C GLU A 11 12.40 -3.33 8.20
N PHE A 12 12.04 -3.05 6.94
CA PHE A 12 10.72 -3.39 6.40
C PHE A 12 10.46 -4.90 6.45
N ARG A 13 11.43 -5.72 6.02
CA ARG A 13 11.29 -7.19 6.08
C ARG A 13 11.18 -7.69 7.53
N ALA A 14 11.95 -7.12 8.44
CA ALA A 14 11.90 -7.45 9.87
C ALA A 14 10.52 -7.12 10.46
N PHE A 15 9.97 -5.96 10.12
CA PHE A 15 8.61 -5.55 10.52
C PHE A 15 7.56 -6.56 10.05
N VAL A 16 7.58 -6.94 8.77
CA VAL A 16 6.63 -7.94 8.23
C VAL A 16 6.80 -9.33 8.86
N ARG A 17 8.01 -9.69 9.31
CA ARG A 17 8.29 -10.98 9.98
C ARG A 17 7.78 -11.05 11.41
N GLN A 18 7.52 -9.91 12.07
CA GLN A 18 7.03 -9.89 13.45
C GLN A 18 5.82 -10.80 13.60
N THR A 19 5.80 -11.62 14.65
CA THR A 19 4.77 -12.64 14.88
C THR A 19 3.38 -12.00 14.90
N GLU A 20 3.30 -10.83 15.54
CA GLU A 20 2.13 -10.01 15.78
C GLU A 20 1.59 -9.31 14.54
N PHE A 21 2.41 -9.15 13.48
CA PHE A 21 1.99 -8.48 12.26
C PHE A 21 0.81 -9.23 11.61
N PRO A 22 -0.36 -8.58 11.42
CA PRO A 22 -1.60 -9.31 11.14
C PRO A 22 -1.76 -9.71 9.67
N CYS A 23 -1.08 -9.04 8.74
CA CYS A 23 -1.31 -9.20 7.31
C CYS A 23 -0.71 -10.51 6.75
N VAL A 24 -1.57 -11.53 6.60
CA VAL A 24 -1.18 -12.83 6.03
C VAL A 24 -0.69 -12.74 4.58
N GLY A 25 -1.23 -11.78 3.80
CA GLY A 25 -0.81 -11.55 2.42
C GLY A 25 0.62 -11.08 2.33
N ALA A 26 0.99 -10.05 3.11
CA ALA A 26 2.36 -9.54 3.18
C ALA A 26 3.35 -10.59 3.73
N LYS A 27 2.95 -11.41 4.72
CA LYS A 27 3.79 -12.53 5.18
C LYS A 27 4.02 -13.56 4.08
N SER A 28 3.00 -13.86 3.27
CA SER A 28 3.09 -14.79 2.14
C SER A 28 3.95 -14.23 1.01
N ALA A 29 3.82 -12.94 0.71
CA ALA A 29 4.67 -12.25 -0.26
C ALA A 29 6.15 -12.32 0.17
N LEU A 30 6.44 -12.07 1.45
CA LEU A 30 7.80 -12.13 1.97
C LEU A 30 8.38 -13.56 1.97
N SER A 31 7.60 -14.57 2.38
CA SER A 31 8.10 -15.96 2.44
C SER A 31 8.35 -16.58 1.06
N ARG A 32 7.68 -16.06 0.03
CA ARG A 32 7.81 -16.50 -1.37
C ARG A 32 8.78 -15.65 -2.19
N ASP A 33 9.47 -14.69 -1.56
CA ASP A 33 10.35 -13.73 -2.23
C ASP A 33 9.63 -12.93 -3.35
N GLN A 34 8.40 -12.51 -3.06
CA GLN A 34 7.50 -11.80 -3.96
C GLN A 34 7.18 -10.37 -3.47
N LEU A 35 7.94 -9.89 -2.47
CA LEU A 35 7.90 -8.53 -1.99
C LEU A 35 9.10 -7.76 -2.56
N VAL A 36 8.85 -6.97 -3.60
CA VAL A 36 9.87 -6.11 -4.19
C VAL A 36 9.96 -4.84 -3.35
N LEU A 37 11.18 -4.49 -2.93
CA LEU A 37 11.45 -3.33 -2.08
C LEU A 37 12.33 -2.32 -2.82
N MET A 38 11.90 -1.07 -2.80
CA MET A 38 12.65 0.07 -3.29
C MET A 38 12.79 1.10 -2.16
N THR A 39 13.93 1.78 -2.10
CA THR A 39 14.14 2.91 -1.19
C THR A 39 14.05 4.24 -1.93
N ALA A 40 13.43 5.22 -1.29
CA ALA A 40 13.40 6.61 -1.70
C ALA A 40 13.85 7.51 -0.53
N ALA A 41 14.21 8.75 -0.82
CA ALA A 41 14.70 9.70 0.19
C ALA A 41 13.56 10.22 1.08
N ASP A 42 12.95 11.34 0.71
CA ASP A 42 11.94 12.03 1.51
C ASP A 42 10.57 11.93 0.82
N ILE A 43 9.53 11.44 1.52
CA ILE A 43 8.18 11.31 0.97
C ILE A 43 7.56 12.65 0.54
N ARG A 44 8.08 13.78 1.05
CA ARG A 44 7.64 15.14 0.70
C ARG A 44 8.24 15.63 -0.61
N CYS A 45 9.27 14.95 -1.13
CA CYS A 45 10.09 15.43 -2.22
C CYS A 45 9.86 14.63 -3.51
N PRO A 46 9.70 15.30 -4.68
CA PRO A 46 9.47 14.63 -5.95
C PRO A 46 10.72 14.07 -6.63
N ALA A 47 11.89 14.20 -6.01
CA ALA A 47 13.16 13.80 -6.62
C ALA A 47 13.22 12.32 -7.06
N ASP A 48 12.52 11.42 -6.33
CA ASP A 48 12.50 9.99 -6.63
C ASP A 48 11.25 9.54 -7.42
N ASP A 49 10.29 10.43 -7.73
CA ASP A 49 8.98 10.03 -8.29
C ASP A 49 9.14 9.28 -9.62
N ARG A 50 10.00 9.78 -10.53
CA ARG A 50 10.28 9.09 -11.81
C ARG A 50 10.89 7.70 -11.60
N LYS A 51 11.85 7.60 -10.68
CA LYS A 51 12.50 6.33 -10.34
C LYS A 51 11.50 5.32 -9.76
N ILE A 52 10.52 5.80 -8.99
CA ILE A 52 9.44 4.97 -8.43
C ILE A 52 8.55 4.44 -9.56
N VAL A 53 8.12 5.30 -10.49
CA VAL A 53 7.33 4.89 -11.67
C VAL A 53 8.08 3.82 -12.48
N ASP A 54 9.34 4.09 -12.83
CA ASP A 54 10.17 3.14 -13.61
C ASP A 54 10.33 1.79 -12.88
N GLY A 55 10.46 1.82 -11.55
CA GLY A 55 10.50 0.64 -10.69
C GLY A 55 9.20 -0.15 -10.69
N ILE A 56 8.05 0.53 -10.66
CA ILE A 56 6.73 -0.11 -10.75
C ILE A 56 6.52 -0.72 -12.14
N TYR A 57 6.92 -0.05 -13.22
CA TYR A 57 6.86 -0.63 -14.57
C TYR A 57 7.74 -1.88 -14.70
N ALA A 58 8.93 -1.88 -14.10
CA ALA A 58 9.77 -3.07 -14.07
C ALA A 58 9.12 -4.22 -13.29
N PHE A 59 8.47 -3.91 -12.16
CA PHE A 59 7.69 -4.88 -11.38
C PHE A 59 6.52 -5.45 -12.19
N LEU A 60 5.77 -4.60 -12.90
CA LEU A 60 4.65 -5.01 -13.74
C LEU A 60 5.09 -5.94 -14.88
N ARG A 61 6.15 -5.58 -15.61
CA ARG A 61 6.69 -6.43 -16.69
C ARG A 61 7.10 -7.82 -16.20
N GLU A 62 7.74 -7.89 -15.03
CA GLU A 62 8.11 -9.18 -14.43
C GLU A 62 6.86 -9.98 -14.00
N HIS A 63 5.82 -9.31 -13.50
CA HIS A 63 4.57 -9.94 -13.15
C HIS A 63 3.82 -10.49 -14.37
N GLU A 64 3.71 -9.73 -15.45
CA GLU A 64 3.07 -10.16 -16.71
C GLU A 64 3.79 -11.38 -17.32
N ALA A 65 5.13 -11.40 -17.26
CA ALA A 65 5.91 -12.53 -17.73
C ALA A 65 5.70 -13.78 -16.88
N ARG A 66 5.50 -13.62 -15.57
CA ARG A 66 5.35 -14.72 -14.60
C ARG A 66 4.32 -14.36 -13.52
N PRO A 67 3.02 -14.51 -13.79
CA PRO A 67 1.97 -14.16 -12.84
C PRO A 67 2.07 -15.00 -11.56
N ARG A 68 2.04 -14.33 -10.40
CA ARG A 68 2.11 -14.96 -9.08
C ARG A 68 1.12 -14.29 -8.11
N LEU A 69 0.53 -15.08 -7.22
CA LEU A 69 -0.31 -14.57 -6.14
C LEU A 69 0.53 -14.09 -4.95
N PHE A 70 0.13 -12.97 -4.35
CA PHE A 70 0.83 -12.27 -3.26
C PHE A 70 2.13 -11.61 -3.70
N THR A 71 2.05 -10.70 -4.67
CA THR A 71 3.14 -9.85 -5.12
C THR A 71 2.82 -8.42 -4.73
N SER A 72 3.81 -7.78 -4.11
CA SER A 72 3.69 -6.41 -3.66
C SER A 72 4.96 -5.65 -4.03
N PHE A 73 4.80 -4.40 -4.44
CA PHE A 73 5.90 -3.47 -4.59
C PHE A 73 5.82 -2.44 -3.46
N ALA A 74 6.89 -2.29 -2.69
CA ALA A 74 6.93 -1.40 -1.55
C ALA A 74 8.04 -0.36 -1.70
N VAL A 75 7.67 0.92 -1.63
CA VAL A 75 8.61 2.03 -1.54
C VAL A 75 8.75 2.42 -0.08
N VAL A 76 9.97 2.35 0.44
CA VAL A 76 10.32 2.73 1.81
C VAL A 76 11.12 4.02 1.78
N PHE A 77 10.59 5.08 2.39
CA PHE A 77 11.21 6.39 2.41
C PHE A 77 12.14 6.51 3.63
N GLN A 78 13.30 7.15 3.47
CA GLN A 78 14.20 7.44 4.58
C GLN A 78 13.52 8.31 5.65
N GLY A 79 12.64 9.23 5.24
CA GLY A 79 11.85 10.02 6.17
C GLY A 79 10.90 11.00 5.48
N PRO A 80 10.46 12.03 6.22
CA PRO A 80 10.62 12.23 7.67
C PRO A 80 9.92 11.14 8.51
N GLN A 81 10.40 10.90 9.73
CA GLN A 81 9.87 9.87 10.65
C GLN A 81 8.88 10.43 11.70
N ASP A 82 8.69 11.74 11.75
CA ASP A 82 7.89 12.45 12.74
C ASP A 82 6.52 12.90 12.19
N LEU A 83 6.09 12.36 11.05
CA LEU A 83 4.79 12.67 10.46
C LEU A 83 3.64 12.07 11.28
N GLY A 84 2.72 12.93 11.70
CA GLY A 84 1.39 12.52 12.17
C GLY A 84 0.52 12.00 11.01
N GLU A 85 -0.60 11.36 11.34
CA GLU A 85 -1.46 10.69 10.34
C GLU A 85 -1.98 11.63 9.24
N MET A 86 -2.35 12.87 9.60
CA MET A 86 -2.83 13.84 8.61
C MET A 86 -1.74 14.28 7.63
N GLN A 87 -0.52 14.53 8.12
CA GLN A 87 0.61 14.95 7.30
C GLN A 87 1.07 13.80 6.40
N PHE A 88 1.14 12.58 6.94
CA PHE A 88 1.45 11.39 6.14
C PHE A 88 0.40 11.16 5.04
N GLU A 89 -0.90 11.25 5.36
CA GLU A 89 -1.96 11.12 4.36
C GLU A 89 -1.82 12.15 3.24
N GLN A 90 -1.55 13.41 3.59
CA GLN A 90 -1.32 14.46 2.59
C GLN A 90 -0.17 14.08 1.65
N HIS A 91 1.00 13.74 2.18
CA HIS A 91 2.16 13.41 1.34
C HIS A 91 1.98 12.12 0.56
N LEU A 92 1.30 11.11 1.11
CA LEU A 92 0.92 9.90 0.38
C LEU A 92 0.12 10.27 -0.88
N TRP A 93 -0.91 11.10 -0.74
CA TRP A 93 -1.73 11.51 -1.88
C TRP A 93 -1.02 12.44 -2.86
N GLU A 94 -0.14 13.32 -2.37
CA GLU A 94 0.74 14.12 -3.23
C GLU A 94 1.65 13.21 -4.08
N ARG A 95 2.23 12.15 -3.48
CA ARG A 95 3.03 11.17 -4.22
C ARG A 95 2.17 10.42 -5.23
N LEU A 96 1.02 9.85 -4.82
CA LEU A 96 0.15 9.12 -5.75
C LEU A 96 -0.31 9.98 -6.93
N SER A 97 -0.63 11.25 -6.68
CA SER A 97 -1.00 12.21 -7.73
C SER A 97 0.19 12.50 -8.67
N ALA A 98 1.40 12.68 -8.13
CA ALA A 98 2.60 12.90 -8.93
C ALA A 98 2.98 11.68 -9.79
N LEU A 99 2.90 10.47 -9.22
CA LEU A 99 3.14 9.22 -9.94
C LEU A 99 2.13 9.04 -11.08
N HIS A 100 0.84 9.29 -10.82
CA HIS A 100 -0.18 9.20 -11.87
C HIS A 100 0.04 10.22 -13.00
N LYS A 101 0.48 11.45 -12.69
CA LYS A 101 0.76 12.46 -13.71
C LYS A 101 1.88 12.02 -14.66
N LEU A 102 2.93 11.40 -14.13
CA LEU A 102 4.01 10.83 -14.94
C LEU A 102 3.52 9.63 -15.76
N ASP A 103 2.61 8.84 -15.22
CA ASP A 103 2.05 7.65 -15.86
C ASP A 103 1.07 7.97 -16.99
N ALA A 104 0.28 9.02 -16.83
CA ALA A 104 -0.75 9.43 -17.79
C ALA A 104 -0.20 9.86 -19.16
N GLU A 105 1.12 10.07 -19.27
CA GLU A 105 1.80 10.30 -20.55
C GLU A 105 1.88 9.02 -21.41
N ASP A 106 1.98 7.85 -20.76
CA ASP A 106 2.27 6.57 -21.40
C ASP A 106 1.09 5.57 -21.32
N PHE A 107 0.26 5.67 -20.26
CA PHE A 107 -0.78 4.69 -19.96
C PHE A 107 -2.14 5.33 -19.70
N ALA A 108 -3.20 4.68 -20.18
CA ALA A 108 -4.55 4.96 -19.75
C ALA A 108 -4.81 4.42 -18.33
N TRP A 109 -5.79 4.99 -17.64
CA TRP A 109 -6.29 4.42 -16.41
C TRP A 109 -6.84 3.00 -16.67
N SER A 110 -6.58 2.06 -15.78
CA SER A 110 -7.05 0.67 -15.91
C SER A 110 -8.58 0.60 -16.04
N ASP A 111 -9.07 -0.16 -17.02
CA ASP A 111 -10.50 -0.38 -17.25
C ASP A 111 -11.16 -1.24 -16.15
N GLU A 112 -10.37 -1.85 -15.26
CA GLU A 112 -10.87 -2.68 -14.16
C GLU A 112 -11.49 -1.88 -13.01
N VAL A 113 -11.15 -0.60 -12.89
CA VAL A 113 -11.50 0.23 -11.74
C VAL A 113 -11.89 1.65 -12.16
N SER A 114 -12.74 2.29 -11.36
CA SER A 114 -13.10 3.68 -11.59
C SER A 114 -11.94 4.62 -11.29
N ALA A 115 -11.82 5.69 -12.07
CA ALA A 115 -10.89 6.79 -11.78
C ALA A 115 -11.47 7.87 -10.85
N ASP A 116 -12.76 7.80 -10.51
CA ASP A 116 -13.39 8.72 -9.57
C ASP A 116 -13.09 8.28 -8.14
N PRO A 117 -12.33 9.04 -7.34
CA PRO A 117 -11.98 8.65 -5.98
C PRO A 117 -13.16 8.58 -5.01
N ASN A 118 -14.35 9.03 -5.40
CA ASN A 118 -15.59 8.87 -4.62
C ASN A 118 -16.38 7.61 -4.99
N SER A 119 -16.04 6.97 -6.10
CA SER A 119 -16.71 5.75 -6.55
C SER A 119 -16.40 4.59 -5.59
N PRO A 120 -17.39 3.74 -5.24
CA PRO A 120 -17.14 2.48 -4.53
C PRO A 120 -16.23 1.52 -5.32
N ASP A 121 -16.16 1.69 -6.64
CA ASP A 121 -15.32 0.91 -7.56
C ASP A 121 -13.99 1.61 -7.88
N PHE A 122 -13.64 2.68 -7.16
CA PHE A 122 -12.33 3.32 -7.30
C PHE A 122 -11.20 2.33 -7.01
N GLY A 123 -10.11 2.44 -7.74
CA GLY A 123 -8.84 1.79 -7.43
C GLY A 123 -7.70 2.55 -8.07
N PHE A 124 -6.56 2.67 -7.39
CA PHE A 124 -5.48 3.50 -7.91
C PHE A 124 -4.83 2.82 -9.13
N SER A 125 -4.71 3.51 -10.25
CA SER A 125 -4.10 2.94 -11.45
C SER A 125 -2.71 3.52 -11.72
N LEU A 126 -1.80 2.62 -12.11
CA LEU A 126 -0.46 2.94 -12.61
C LEU A 126 -0.03 1.86 -13.60
N GLY A 127 0.59 2.22 -14.72
CA GLY A 127 1.06 1.31 -15.76
C GLY A 127 -0.06 0.48 -16.37
N GLY A 128 -1.27 1.04 -16.47
CA GLY A 128 -2.48 0.35 -16.95
C GLY A 128 -3.06 -0.68 -15.98
N HIS A 129 -2.48 -0.86 -14.79
CA HIS A 129 -2.91 -1.83 -13.79
C HIS A 129 -3.55 -1.14 -12.59
N ALA A 130 -4.46 -1.84 -11.91
CA ALA A 130 -5.09 -1.39 -10.68
C ALA A 130 -4.34 -1.89 -9.43
N PHE A 131 -4.16 -1.02 -8.45
CA PHE A 131 -3.47 -1.28 -7.19
C PHE A 131 -4.30 -0.89 -5.97
N PHE A 132 -4.33 -1.78 -4.98
CA PHE A 132 -4.71 -1.44 -3.61
C PHE A 132 -3.49 -0.92 -2.84
N ILE A 133 -3.57 0.34 -2.39
CA ILE A 133 -2.46 1.03 -1.73
C ILE A 133 -2.53 0.86 -0.21
N VAL A 134 -1.38 0.58 0.41
CA VAL A 134 -1.22 0.56 1.87
C VAL A 134 -0.11 1.53 2.29
N GLY A 135 -0.50 2.56 3.02
CA GLY A 135 0.39 3.48 3.71
C GLY A 135 0.78 2.98 5.11
N LEU A 136 2.06 3.14 5.44
CA LEU A 136 2.69 2.80 6.71
C LEU A 136 3.53 3.99 7.17
N HIS A 137 3.50 4.35 8.45
CA HIS A 137 4.35 5.41 9.01
C HIS A 137 4.48 5.33 10.53
N PRO A 138 5.50 5.94 11.16
CA PRO A 138 5.76 5.79 12.59
C PRO A 138 4.62 6.30 13.47
N GLY A 139 3.97 7.38 13.04
CA GLY A 139 2.87 8.03 13.76
C GLY A 139 1.49 7.38 13.58
N SER A 140 1.39 6.17 13.01
CA SER A 140 0.09 5.55 12.78
C SER A 140 -0.60 5.17 14.09
N SER A 141 -1.91 5.37 14.16
CA SER A 141 -2.73 4.92 15.29
C SER A 141 -2.82 3.39 15.40
N ARG A 142 -2.67 2.67 14.28
CA ARG A 142 -2.72 1.20 14.21
C ARG A 142 -1.32 0.61 14.28
N THR A 143 -1.08 -0.32 15.21
CA THR A 143 0.24 -0.96 15.38
C THR A 143 0.68 -1.68 14.12
N ALA A 144 -0.25 -2.31 13.40
CA ALA A 144 0.03 -2.97 12.12
C ALA A 144 0.54 -2.02 11.02
N ARG A 145 0.43 -0.70 11.21
CA ARG A 145 0.90 0.32 10.26
C ARG A 145 2.05 1.19 10.80
N ARG A 146 2.51 0.93 12.04
CA ARG A 146 3.62 1.65 12.69
C ARG A 146 4.99 1.10 12.26
N LEU A 147 5.34 1.33 10.99
CA LEU A 147 6.70 1.11 10.50
C LEU A 147 7.61 2.28 10.95
N PRO A 148 8.88 2.08 11.35
CA PRO A 148 9.81 3.16 11.73
C PRO A 148 10.13 4.18 10.62
N HIS A 149 9.67 3.92 9.40
CA HIS A 149 9.85 4.75 8.22
C HIS A 149 8.52 4.89 7.48
N PRO A 150 8.27 6.01 6.77
CA PRO A 150 7.15 6.10 5.85
C PRO A 150 7.31 5.07 4.73
N ALA A 151 6.23 4.40 4.35
CA ALA A 151 6.21 3.52 3.19
C ALA A 151 4.87 3.53 2.47
N ILE A 152 4.92 3.31 1.16
CA ILE A 152 3.76 3.10 0.30
C ILE A 152 3.91 1.73 -0.36
N VAL A 153 2.92 0.87 -0.15
CA VAL A 153 2.88 -0.48 -0.71
C VAL A 153 1.79 -0.55 -1.76
N PHE A 154 2.16 -1.05 -2.94
CA PHE A 154 1.32 -1.26 -4.10
C PHE A 154 1.02 -2.76 -4.20
N ASN A 155 -0.25 -3.15 -4.05
CA ASN A 155 -0.70 -4.53 -4.18
C ASN A 155 -1.62 -4.65 -5.40
N LEU A 156 -1.34 -5.58 -6.31
CA LEU A 156 -2.14 -5.72 -7.53
C LEU A 156 -3.58 -6.15 -7.21
N HIS A 157 -4.56 -5.48 -7.84
CA HIS A 157 -5.99 -5.77 -7.64
C HIS A 157 -6.37 -7.18 -8.07
N GLU A 158 -5.78 -7.65 -9.18
CA GLU A 158 -6.00 -8.99 -9.75
C GLU A 158 -5.84 -10.11 -8.70
N GLN A 159 -4.97 -9.91 -7.72
CA GLN A 159 -4.74 -10.89 -6.67
C GLN A 159 -5.95 -11.04 -5.75
N PHE A 160 -6.63 -9.95 -5.44
CA PHE A 160 -7.85 -9.99 -4.64
C PHE A 160 -9.01 -10.59 -5.45
N GLN A 161 -9.07 -10.32 -6.75
CA GLN A 161 -10.06 -10.94 -7.65
C GLN A 161 -9.87 -12.47 -7.69
N ASN A 162 -8.65 -12.94 -7.90
CA ASN A 162 -8.28 -14.35 -7.86
C ASN A 162 -8.64 -15.00 -6.51
N LEU A 163 -8.37 -14.32 -5.38
CA LEU A 163 -8.74 -14.83 -4.06
C LEU A 163 -10.26 -14.94 -3.86
N ARG A 164 -11.05 -14.05 -4.47
CA ARG A 164 -12.53 -14.11 -4.42
C ARG A 164 -13.08 -15.24 -5.26
N GLN A 165 -12.59 -15.38 -6.49
CA GLN A 165 -13.00 -16.46 -7.40
C GLN A 165 -12.73 -17.85 -6.78
N ASN A 166 -11.64 -17.97 -6.02
CA ASN A 166 -11.28 -19.20 -5.32
C ASN A 166 -11.93 -19.35 -3.92
N GLY A 167 -12.82 -18.44 -3.51
CA GLY A 167 -13.50 -18.50 -2.20
C GLY A 167 -12.59 -18.28 -0.97
N GLN A 168 -11.36 -17.81 -1.17
CA GLN A 168 -10.36 -17.64 -0.11
C GLN A 168 -10.40 -16.24 0.53
N TYR A 169 -10.95 -15.25 -0.17
CA TYR A 169 -10.92 -13.84 0.23
C TYR A 169 -11.53 -13.60 1.62
N ASN A 170 -12.75 -14.07 1.87
CA ASN A 170 -13.44 -13.82 3.15
C ASN A 170 -12.67 -14.41 4.33
N ARG A 171 -12.19 -15.65 4.21
CA ARG A 171 -11.38 -16.30 5.24
C ARG A 171 -10.09 -15.53 5.54
N ILE A 172 -9.40 -15.05 4.51
CA ILE A 172 -8.19 -14.22 4.66
C ILE A 172 -8.53 -12.91 5.36
N LYS A 173 -9.59 -12.22 4.91
CA LYS A 173 -10.06 -10.95 5.50
C LYS A 173 -10.41 -11.11 6.98
N GLU A 174 -11.21 -12.11 7.33
CA GLU A 174 -11.58 -12.42 8.73
C GLU A 174 -10.35 -12.71 9.59
N THR A 175 -9.38 -13.46 9.06
CA THR A 175 -8.12 -13.74 9.75
C THR A 175 -7.34 -12.46 10.02
N ILE A 176 -7.26 -11.55 9.05
CA ILE A 176 -6.58 -10.26 9.21
C ILE A 176 -7.29 -9.41 10.26
N ILE A 177 -8.62 -9.28 10.17
CA ILE A 177 -9.43 -8.51 11.13
C ILE A 177 -9.24 -9.04 12.55
N HIS A 178 -9.27 -10.37 12.74
CA HIS A 178 -9.10 -10.99 14.06
C HIS A 178 -7.70 -10.74 14.64
N ARG A 179 -6.65 -10.87 13.82
CA ARG A 179 -5.27 -10.61 14.26
C ARG A 179 -5.03 -9.14 14.57
N ASP A 180 -5.58 -8.26 13.75
CA ASP A 180 -5.49 -6.81 13.92
C ASP A 180 -6.26 -6.35 15.18
N ALA A 181 -7.44 -6.93 15.45
CA ALA A 181 -8.17 -6.70 16.69
C ALA A 181 -7.42 -7.21 17.93
N LYS A 182 -6.71 -8.34 17.84
CA LYS A 182 -5.83 -8.82 18.93
C LYS A 182 -4.66 -7.88 19.19
N LEU A 183 -4.17 -7.20 18.16
CA LEU A 183 -3.02 -6.32 18.25
C LEU A 183 -3.39 -4.94 18.81
N ASP A 184 -4.50 -4.36 18.34
CA ASP A 184 -4.91 -2.99 18.68
C ASP A 184 -6.17 -2.92 19.57
N GLY A 185 -6.61 -4.06 20.11
CA GLY A 185 -7.74 -4.18 21.04
C GLY A 185 -9.14 -4.06 20.41
N ALA A 186 -9.24 -3.64 19.15
CA ALA A 186 -10.49 -3.54 18.40
C ALA A 186 -10.26 -3.70 16.89
N PRO A 187 -11.24 -4.20 16.11
CA PRO A 187 -11.15 -4.28 14.65
C PRO A 187 -10.85 -2.92 13.99
N ASN A 188 -10.10 -2.92 12.88
CA ASN A 188 -9.84 -1.69 12.15
C ASN A 188 -11.12 -1.18 11.48
N PRO A 189 -11.65 -0.02 11.88
CA PRO A 189 -12.90 0.51 11.33
C PRO A 189 -12.78 0.89 9.85
N MET A 190 -11.55 1.00 9.34
CA MET A 190 -11.29 1.32 7.94
C MET A 190 -11.31 0.11 7.01
N ILE A 191 -11.31 -1.13 7.53
CA ILE A 191 -11.45 -2.32 6.68
C ILE A 191 -12.91 -2.42 6.25
N ALA A 192 -13.20 -1.88 5.07
CA ALA A 192 -14.54 -1.92 4.50
C ALA A 192 -14.79 -3.21 3.69
N GLU A 193 -16.05 -3.47 3.40
CA GLU A 193 -16.41 -4.42 2.34
C GLU A 193 -16.13 -3.81 0.98
N HIS A 194 -15.55 -4.60 0.09
CA HIS A 194 -15.26 -4.15 -1.26
C HIS A 194 -16.55 -3.76 -1.98
N GLY A 195 -16.51 -2.67 -2.75
CA GLY A 195 -17.67 -2.15 -3.48
C GLY A 195 -18.69 -1.40 -2.61
N THR A 196 -18.45 -1.23 -1.30
CA THR A 196 -19.37 -0.48 -0.42
C THR A 196 -18.97 0.98 -0.25
N VAL A 197 -17.66 1.26 -0.22
CA VAL A 197 -17.07 2.59 -0.14
C VAL A 197 -15.77 2.60 -0.93
N SER A 198 -15.40 3.77 -1.46
CA SER A 198 -14.11 3.96 -2.13
C SER A 198 -12.96 3.48 -1.25
N GLU A 199 -12.08 2.64 -1.81
CA GLU A 199 -10.89 2.17 -1.12
C GLU A 199 -9.85 3.27 -0.88
N ALA A 200 -9.97 4.42 -1.54
CA ALA A 200 -9.14 5.60 -1.26
C ALA A 200 -9.13 5.95 0.24
N ARG A 201 -10.27 5.77 0.91
CA ARG A 201 -10.43 6.04 2.35
C ARG A 201 -9.49 5.18 3.21
N GLN A 202 -9.03 4.04 2.70
CA GLN A 202 -8.26 3.04 3.44
C GLN A 202 -6.74 3.18 3.23
N TYR A 203 -6.30 3.93 2.22
CA TYR A 203 -4.91 3.94 1.78
C TYR A 203 -3.95 4.44 2.86
N SER A 204 -4.20 5.63 3.43
CA SER A 204 -3.34 6.21 4.48
C SER A 204 -3.35 5.42 5.77
N GLY A 205 -4.46 4.73 6.08
CA GLY A 205 -4.66 4.02 7.34
C GLY A 205 -5.13 4.88 8.49
N ARG A 206 -5.28 6.18 8.25
CA ARG A 206 -5.89 7.12 9.18
C ARG A 206 -7.40 6.87 9.25
N PRO A 207 -8.02 6.88 10.45
CA PRO A 207 -9.47 6.91 10.56
C PRO A 207 -10.04 8.19 9.94
N VAL A 208 -10.98 8.05 9.00
CA VAL A 208 -11.62 9.20 8.34
C VAL A 208 -13.13 9.20 8.53
N SER A 209 -13.70 10.40 8.71
CA SER A 209 -15.16 10.56 8.87
C SER A 209 -15.90 10.47 7.53
N GLY A 210 -17.23 10.48 7.56
CA GLY A 210 -18.08 10.52 6.36
C GLY A 210 -17.94 11.80 5.52
N ARG A 211 -17.34 12.88 6.07
CA ARG A 211 -17.11 14.14 5.36
C ARG A 211 -15.77 14.20 4.65
N TRP A 212 -14.92 13.20 4.84
CA TRP A 212 -13.61 13.14 4.20
C TRP A 212 -13.76 13.08 2.68
N ARG A 213 -12.90 13.85 2.00
CA ARG A 213 -12.79 13.83 0.54
C ARG A 213 -11.38 13.46 0.17
N CYS A 214 -11.25 12.59 -0.83
CA CYS A 214 -9.97 12.20 -1.34
C CYS A 214 -9.27 13.43 -1.98
N PRO A 215 -8.03 13.77 -1.58
CA PRO A 215 -7.28 14.88 -2.16
C PRO A 215 -6.59 14.49 -3.48
N PHE A 216 -6.89 13.30 -4.03
CA PHE A 216 -6.32 12.84 -5.30
C PHE A 216 -6.61 13.81 -6.42
N ALA A 217 -5.56 14.28 -7.06
CA ALA A 217 -5.61 15.18 -8.21
C ALA A 217 -4.95 14.48 -9.39
N ARG A 218 -5.75 14.18 -10.42
CA ARG A 218 -5.25 13.65 -11.68
C ARG A 218 -4.52 14.73 -12.46
#